data_AF-A0A3C1UX61-F1
#
_entry.id   AF-A0A3C1UX61-F1
#
_cell.length_a   1.000
_cell.length_b   1.000
_cell.length_c   1.000
_cell.angle_alpha   90.00
_cell.angle_beta   90.00
_cell.angle_gamma   90.00
#
_symmetry.space_group_name_H-M   'P 1'
#
loop_
_entity.id
_entity.type
_entity.pdbx_description
1 polymer ?
#
loop_
_entity_poly.entity_id
_entity_poly.type
_entity_poly.pdbx_seq_one_letter_code
_entity_poly.pdbx_strand_id
1 'polypeptide(L)'
;MQENLSLTKEWCAANVKDWSQYRSFSLISNIDSTGTTLEIALKVMESIFLPSDSFEVEEYLHGPHLLLSRKEAALLQLDSVSMDHEKLSRIHSFLREKNAPSYQITQEGVPGFTKDSLKICSVQNGLLDFAEFLPVLQVWSISLWEYFDQHGLDEFEMPGDLSGALATKVK
;
A
#
# COMPACT_ATOMS: atom_id res chain seq x y z
N MET A 1 4.84 -13.68 11.90
CA MET A 1 3.72 -12.73 12.09
C MET A 1 4.07 -11.60 13.08
N GLN A 2 4.24 -11.85 14.38
CA GLN A 2 4.56 -10.77 15.35
C GLN A 2 5.81 -9.95 14.97
N GLU A 3 6.85 -10.64 14.50
CA GLU A 3 8.06 -10.00 13.96
C GLU A 3 7.75 -9.07 12.78
N ASN A 4 6.99 -9.54 11.78
CA ASN A 4 6.55 -8.71 10.65
C ASN A 4 5.80 -7.46 11.12
N LEU A 5 4.90 -7.59 12.09
CA LEU A 5 4.15 -6.45 12.63
C LEU A 5 5.07 -5.44 13.34
N SER A 6 6.06 -5.91 14.10
CA SER A 6 7.05 -5.03 14.74
C SER A 6 7.88 -4.28 13.71
N LEU A 7 8.44 -5.00 12.73
CA LEU A 7 9.22 -4.42 11.63
C LEU A 7 8.41 -3.39 10.84
N THR A 8 7.14 -3.69 10.58
CA THR A 8 6.25 -2.78 9.86
C THR A 8 6.01 -1.50 10.63
N LYS A 9 5.79 -1.57 11.96
CA LYS A 9 5.61 -0.38 12.79
C LYS A 9 6.84 0.51 12.77
N GLU A 10 8.03 -0.08 12.87
CA GLU A 10 9.30 0.65 12.81
C GLU A 10 9.50 1.32 11.44
N TRP A 11 9.22 0.59 10.36
CA TRP A 11 9.29 1.12 9.00
C TRP A 11 8.27 2.26 8.78
N CYS A 12 7.06 2.13 9.31
CA CYS A 12 6.05 3.18 9.26
C CYS A 12 6.49 4.41 10.03
N ALA A 13 6.98 4.26 11.27
CA ALA A 13 7.49 5.37 12.07
C ALA A 13 8.62 6.14 11.36
N ALA A 14 9.45 5.44 10.58
CA ALA A 14 10.53 6.06 9.82
C ALA A 14 10.06 6.83 8.57
N ASN A 15 8.89 6.53 8.01
CA ASN A 15 8.45 7.03 6.71
C ASN A 15 7.14 7.83 6.72
N VAL A 16 6.31 7.71 7.76
CA VAL A 16 4.93 8.23 7.75
C VAL A 16 4.84 9.74 7.49
N LYS A 17 5.83 10.50 7.98
CA LYS A 17 5.95 11.94 7.70
C LYS A 17 6.20 12.25 6.22
N ASP A 18 6.99 11.43 5.54
CA ASP A 18 7.23 11.57 4.09
C ASP A 18 5.98 11.12 3.33
N TRP A 19 5.32 10.05 3.76
CA TRP A 19 4.08 9.57 3.14
C TRP A 19 2.92 10.56 3.27
N SER A 20 2.87 11.33 4.35
CA SER A 20 1.81 12.32 4.57
C SER A 20 1.81 13.46 3.53
N GLN A 21 2.86 13.59 2.72
CA GLN A 21 2.95 14.58 1.66
C GLN A 21 2.23 14.13 0.38
N TYR A 22 1.98 12.84 0.22
CA TYR A 22 1.29 12.31 -0.96
C TYR A 22 -0.21 12.53 -0.84
N ARG A 23 -0.85 12.75 -1.99
CA ARG A 23 -2.28 12.99 -2.17
C ARG A 23 -2.98 11.86 -2.92
N SER A 24 -2.24 10.85 -3.38
CA SER A 24 -2.80 9.59 -3.84
C SER A 24 -1.80 8.44 -3.71
N PHE A 25 -2.32 7.22 -3.65
CA PHE A 25 -1.52 6.01 -3.64
C PHE A 25 -1.93 5.09 -4.78
N SER A 26 -0.95 4.51 -5.48
CA SER A 26 -1.17 3.34 -6.33
C SER A 26 -0.54 2.15 -5.65
N LEU A 27 -1.26 1.03 -5.61
CA LEU A 27 -0.78 -0.24 -5.13
C LEU A 27 -0.65 -1.19 -6.31
N ILE A 28 0.47 -1.89 -6.40
CA ILE A 28 0.68 -2.92 -7.43
C ILE A 28 1.11 -4.23 -6.82
N SER A 29 0.74 -5.32 -7.47
CA SER A 29 1.18 -6.66 -7.11
C SER A 29 1.17 -7.60 -8.31
N ASN A 30 1.71 -8.80 -8.12
CA ASN A 30 1.37 -9.93 -8.98
C ASN A 30 -0.11 -10.32 -8.79
N ILE A 31 -0.66 -11.04 -9.78
CA ILE A 31 -2.08 -11.42 -9.86
C ILE A 31 -2.66 -12.05 -8.59
N ASP A 32 -1.92 -12.92 -7.91
CA ASP A 32 -2.41 -13.65 -6.71
C ASP A 32 -2.54 -12.75 -5.48
N SER A 33 -1.83 -11.62 -5.48
CA SER A 33 -1.87 -10.64 -4.40
C SER A 33 -2.78 -9.45 -4.70
N THR A 34 -3.40 -9.39 -5.88
CA THR A 34 -4.26 -8.27 -6.30
C THR A 34 -5.46 -8.08 -5.37
N GLY A 35 -6.02 -9.16 -4.82
CA GLY A 35 -7.08 -9.06 -3.80
C GLY A 35 -6.61 -8.37 -2.52
N THR A 36 -5.35 -8.57 -2.14
CA THR A 36 -4.75 -7.93 -0.96
C THR A 36 -4.51 -6.45 -1.20
N THR A 37 -3.97 -6.06 -2.36
CA THR A 37 -3.78 -4.63 -2.69
C THR A 37 -5.09 -3.90 -2.89
N LEU A 38 -6.13 -4.57 -3.42
CA LEU A 38 -7.46 -3.99 -3.57
C LEU A 38 -8.10 -3.66 -2.23
N GLU A 39 -8.08 -4.60 -1.28
CA GLU A 39 -8.57 -4.38 0.09
C GLU A 39 -7.86 -3.21 0.76
N ILE A 40 -6.54 -3.10 0.57
CA ILE A 40 -5.76 -2.04 1.21
C ILE A 40 -5.98 -0.68 0.55
N ALA A 41 -6.09 -0.63 -0.77
CA ALA A 41 -6.52 0.59 -1.47
C ALA A 41 -7.86 1.08 -0.91
N LEU A 42 -8.81 0.17 -0.69
CA LEU A 42 -10.08 0.48 -0.05
C LEU A 42 -9.90 0.98 1.39
N LYS A 43 -9.08 0.33 2.22
CA LYS A 43 -8.83 0.78 3.60
C LYS A 43 -8.19 2.17 3.67
N VAL A 44 -7.29 2.51 2.77
CA VAL A 44 -6.73 3.87 2.70
C VAL A 44 -7.82 4.88 2.34
N MET A 45 -8.67 4.59 1.35
CA MET A 45 -9.80 5.45 1.00
C MET A 45 -10.80 5.61 2.15
N GLU A 46 -11.09 4.54 2.89
CA GLU A 46 -12.03 4.56 4.03
C GLU A 46 -11.48 5.28 5.26
N SER A 47 -10.17 5.19 5.51
CA SER A 47 -9.55 5.70 6.74
C SER A 47 -9.06 7.14 6.59
N ILE A 48 -8.38 7.46 5.49
CA ILE A 48 -7.72 8.76 5.30
C ILE A 48 -8.25 9.54 4.08
N PHE A 49 -9.28 9.03 3.41
CA PHE A 49 -9.98 9.72 2.31
C PHE A 49 -9.10 10.15 1.13
N LEU A 50 -7.92 9.53 0.97
CA LEU A 50 -7.05 9.78 -0.17
C LEU A 50 -7.36 8.80 -1.31
N PRO A 51 -7.45 9.27 -2.56
CA PRO A 51 -7.59 8.42 -3.72
C PRO A 51 -6.53 7.33 -3.73
N SER A 52 -6.96 6.07 -3.73
CA SER A 52 -6.08 4.92 -3.74
C SER A 52 -6.58 3.85 -4.68
N ASP A 53 -5.72 3.41 -5.58
CA ASP A 53 -6.04 2.44 -6.62
C ASP A 53 -5.15 1.20 -6.51
N SER A 54 -5.64 0.05 -6.97
CA SER A 54 -4.90 -1.21 -7.03
C SER A 54 -4.86 -1.72 -8.46
N PHE A 55 -3.68 -2.18 -8.90
CA PHE A 55 -3.48 -2.74 -10.23
C PHE A 55 -2.67 -4.04 -10.16
N GLU A 56 -2.97 -4.98 -11.06
CA GLU A 56 -2.01 -6.02 -11.39
C GLU A 56 -0.81 -5.38 -12.13
N VAL A 57 0.40 -5.92 -11.95
CA VAL A 57 1.63 -5.28 -12.43
C VAL A 57 1.65 -5.00 -13.94
N GLU A 58 1.11 -5.87 -14.80
CA GLU A 58 1.02 -5.63 -16.24
C GLU A 58 0.04 -4.50 -16.56
N GLU A 59 -1.10 -4.47 -15.87
CA GLU A 59 -2.11 -3.39 -16.04
C GLU A 59 -1.52 -2.02 -15.68
N TYR A 60 -0.69 -1.96 -14.64
CA TYR A 60 -0.03 -0.72 -14.21
C TYR A 60 0.92 -0.13 -15.28
N LEU A 61 1.56 -1.00 -16.07
CA LEU A 61 2.46 -0.59 -17.14
C LEU A 61 1.73 0.01 -18.35
N HIS A 62 0.41 -0.16 -18.44
CA HIS A 62 -0.40 0.36 -19.55
C HIS A 62 -0.83 1.83 -19.39
N GLY A 63 -0.29 2.55 -18.42
CA GLY A 63 -0.52 4.00 -18.26
C GLY A 63 -0.56 4.52 -16.82
N PRO A 64 -1.09 3.78 -15.82
CA PRO A 64 -1.18 4.27 -14.45
C PRO A 64 0.15 4.80 -13.86
N HIS A 65 1.29 4.19 -14.22
CA HIS A 65 2.63 4.67 -13.83
C HIS A 65 2.92 6.13 -14.16
N LEU A 66 2.24 6.73 -15.16
CA LEU A 66 2.40 8.13 -15.52
C LEU A 66 1.94 9.08 -14.40
N LEU A 67 1.10 8.63 -13.46
CA LEU A 67 0.67 9.42 -12.30
C LEU A 67 1.83 9.79 -11.36
N LEU A 68 2.90 8.98 -11.31
CA LEU A 68 4.09 9.26 -10.51
C LEU A 68 4.82 10.54 -10.94
N SER A 69 4.62 10.99 -12.19
CA SER A 69 5.20 12.25 -12.69
C SER A 69 4.73 13.48 -11.91
N ARG A 70 3.56 13.40 -11.25
CA ARG A 70 2.99 14.52 -10.49
C ARG A 70 3.65 14.72 -9.12
N LYS A 71 4.51 13.80 -8.66
CA LYS A 71 5.19 13.78 -7.35
C LYS A 71 4.28 13.84 -6.10
N GLU A 72 3.00 14.07 -6.28
CA GLU A 72 1.95 13.98 -5.26
C GLU A 72 1.37 12.55 -5.15
N ALA A 73 1.71 11.65 -6.08
CA ALA A 73 1.30 10.25 -6.02
C ALA A 73 2.48 9.37 -5.58
N ALA A 74 2.23 8.34 -4.77
CA ALA A 74 3.23 7.33 -4.42
C ALA A 74 2.80 5.92 -4.86
N LEU A 75 3.79 5.05 -5.14
CA LEU A 75 3.57 3.66 -5.52
C LEU A 75 4.02 2.71 -4.40
N LEU A 76 3.11 1.87 -3.91
CA LEU A 76 3.43 0.75 -3.03
C LEU A 76 3.40 -0.56 -3.82
N GLN A 77 4.51 -1.30 -3.79
CA GLN A 77 4.69 -2.53 -4.54
C GLN A 77 4.64 -3.73 -3.59
N LEU A 78 3.77 -4.69 -3.87
CA LEU A 78 3.66 -5.96 -3.16
C LEU A 78 4.33 -7.06 -3.97
N ASP A 79 5.52 -7.43 -3.52
CA ASP A 79 6.43 -8.30 -4.24
C ASP A 79 6.50 -9.67 -3.57
N SER A 80 5.67 -10.58 -4.08
CA SER A 80 5.65 -11.96 -3.63
C SER A 80 6.76 -12.76 -4.31
N VAL A 81 7.58 -13.44 -3.49
CA VAL A 81 8.62 -14.35 -4.00
C VAL A 81 8.07 -15.67 -4.53
N SER A 82 6.79 -15.96 -4.28
CA SER A 82 6.15 -17.14 -4.85
C SER A 82 5.84 -16.99 -6.34
N MET A 83 5.96 -15.77 -6.89
CA MET A 83 5.62 -15.37 -8.25
C MET A 83 6.82 -14.72 -8.99
N ASP A 84 6.57 -14.08 -10.14
CA ASP A 84 7.54 -13.33 -10.93
C ASP A 84 8.07 -12.08 -10.19
N HIS A 85 8.90 -12.34 -9.18
CA HIS A 85 9.61 -11.38 -8.35
C HIS A 85 10.55 -10.49 -9.16
N GLU A 86 11.19 -11.05 -10.19
CA GLU A 86 12.18 -10.32 -11.01
C GLU A 86 11.59 -9.05 -11.62
N LYS A 87 10.32 -9.09 -12.02
CA LYS A 87 9.64 -7.94 -12.62
C LYS A 87 9.46 -6.80 -11.63
N LEU A 88 8.89 -7.06 -10.45
CA LEU A 88 8.68 -6.02 -9.43
C LEU A 88 10.02 -5.51 -8.87
N SER A 89 11.00 -6.40 -8.69
CA SER A 89 12.37 -6.02 -8.31
C SER A 89 13.02 -5.06 -9.31
N ARG A 90 12.83 -5.31 -10.62
CA ARG A 90 13.31 -4.40 -11.69
C ARG A 90 12.57 -3.07 -11.70
N ILE A 91 11.23 -3.08 -11.51
CA ILE A 91 10.43 -1.85 -11.41
C ILE A 91 10.90 -1.02 -10.22
N HIS A 92 11.06 -1.64 -9.05
CA HIS A 92 11.54 -1.00 -7.84
C HIS A 92 12.92 -0.36 -8.04
N SER A 93 13.87 -1.11 -8.60
CA SER A 93 15.22 -0.62 -8.90
C SER A 93 15.18 0.60 -9.84
N PHE A 94 14.41 0.52 -10.92
CA PHE A 94 14.27 1.62 -11.88
C PHE A 94 13.66 2.87 -11.24
N LEU A 95 12.59 2.74 -10.47
CA LEU A 95 11.92 3.88 -9.82
C LEU A 95 12.81 4.53 -8.76
N ARG A 96 13.58 3.73 -8.03
CA ARG A 96 14.58 4.21 -7.08
C ARG A 96 15.67 5.03 -7.78
N GLU A 97 16.21 4.56 -8.90
CA GLU A 97 17.19 5.31 -9.71
C GLU A 97 16.63 6.66 -10.20
N LYS A 98 15.33 6.73 -10.47
CA LYS A 98 14.63 7.96 -10.86
C LYS A 98 14.21 8.84 -9.68
N ASN A 99 14.49 8.42 -8.45
CA ASN A 99 14.01 9.07 -7.23
C ASN A 99 12.48 9.30 -7.27
N ALA A 100 11.76 8.34 -7.84
CA ALA A 100 10.31 8.34 -7.85
C ALA A 100 9.79 7.89 -6.47
N PRO A 101 8.64 8.43 -6.01
CA PRO A 101 8.06 8.08 -4.72
C PRO A 101 7.50 6.65 -4.76
N SER A 102 8.36 5.67 -4.51
CA SER A 102 7.99 4.26 -4.55
C SER A 102 8.59 3.46 -3.40
N TYR A 103 7.80 2.53 -2.89
CA TYR A 103 8.11 1.68 -1.76
C TYR A 103 7.78 0.23 -2.10
N GLN A 104 8.57 -0.72 -1.62
CA GLN A 104 8.37 -2.14 -1.87
C GLN A 104 8.22 -2.90 -0.55
N ILE A 105 7.24 -3.81 -0.48
CA ILE A 105 7.13 -4.81 0.57
C ILE A 105 7.36 -6.16 -0.09
N THR A 106 8.38 -6.88 0.36
CA THR A 106 8.81 -8.13 -0.24
C THR A 106 9.08 -9.21 0.80
N GLN A 107 8.93 -10.46 0.38
CA GLN A 107 9.34 -11.64 1.15
C GLN A 107 10.79 -12.05 0.82
N GLU A 108 11.47 -11.31 -0.06
CA GLU A 108 12.82 -11.66 -0.52
C GLU A 108 13.92 -11.19 0.44
N GLY A 109 14.76 -12.14 0.85
CA GLY A 109 15.98 -11.88 1.63
C GLY A 109 15.76 -11.92 3.14
N VAL A 110 16.69 -11.28 3.87
CA VAL A 110 16.65 -11.26 5.34
C VAL A 110 15.66 -10.19 5.81
N PRO A 111 14.78 -10.51 6.78
CA PRO A 111 13.84 -9.54 7.35
C PRO A 111 14.53 -8.27 7.86
N GLY A 112 13.90 -7.13 7.63
CA GLY A 112 14.45 -5.81 7.92
C GLY A 112 13.86 -4.75 7.00
N PHE A 113 14.32 -3.50 7.11
CA PHE A 113 13.84 -2.44 6.24
C PHE A 113 14.93 -1.42 5.88
N THR A 114 14.76 -0.81 4.71
CA THR A 114 15.38 0.43 4.29
C THR A 114 14.30 1.51 4.21
N LYS A 115 14.66 2.73 3.76
CA LYS A 115 13.68 3.79 3.53
C LYS A 115 12.58 3.34 2.56
N ASP A 116 12.98 2.73 1.45
CA ASP A 116 12.16 2.38 0.29
C ASP A 116 11.73 0.91 0.23
N SER A 117 12.18 0.05 1.15
CA SER A 117 11.86 -1.38 1.13
C SER A 117 11.63 -1.95 2.52
N LEU A 118 10.62 -2.80 2.67
CA LEU A 118 10.35 -3.62 3.84
C LEU A 118 10.42 -5.09 3.44
N LYS A 119 11.31 -5.83 4.11
CA LYS A 119 11.48 -7.28 3.95
C LYS A 119 10.83 -8.00 5.12
N ILE A 120 9.83 -8.83 4.82
CA ILE A 120 9.04 -9.53 5.83
C ILE A 120 9.42 -11.02 5.89
N CYS A 121 9.22 -11.64 7.06
CA CYS A 121 9.37 -13.08 7.19
C CYS A 121 8.29 -13.78 6.37
N SER A 122 8.67 -14.81 5.62
CA SER A 122 7.77 -15.62 4.80
C SER A 122 7.98 -17.11 5.04
N VAL A 123 6.89 -17.86 4.96
CA VAL A 123 6.93 -19.33 4.89
C VAL A 123 7.07 -19.87 3.46
N GLN A 124 7.24 -18.98 2.46
CA GLN A 124 7.45 -19.31 1.05
C GLN A 124 6.36 -20.23 0.48
N ASN A 125 5.11 -19.95 0.85
CA ASN A 125 3.95 -20.65 0.32
C ASN A 125 2.99 -19.62 -0.27
N GLY A 126 2.89 -19.59 -1.60
CA GLY A 126 2.08 -18.60 -2.31
C GLY A 126 0.60 -18.56 -1.89
N LEU A 127 0.05 -19.67 -1.43
CA LEU A 127 -1.32 -19.73 -0.90
C LEU A 127 -1.52 -18.95 0.42
N LEU A 128 -0.42 -18.66 1.11
CA LEU A 128 -0.40 -17.96 2.39
C LEU A 128 0.11 -16.52 2.27
N ASP A 129 0.50 -16.07 1.08
CA ASP A 129 1.01 -14.71 0.86
C ASP A 129 0.03 -13.65 1.36
N PHE A 130 -1.27 -13.82 1.10
CA PHE A 130 -2.30 -12.93 1.61
C PHE A 130 -2.25 -12.81 3.15
N ALA A 131 -2.02 -13.93 3.85
CA ALA A 131 -1.99 -13.98 5.30
C ALA A 131 -0.73 -13.33 5.87
N GLU A 132 0.33 -13.21 5.07
CA GLU A 132 1.59 -12.55 5.45
C GLU A 132 1.57 -11.06 5.14
N PHE A 133 1.07 -10.67 3.96
CA PHE A 133 1.05 -9.28 3.51
C PHE A 133 -0.10 -8.46 4.09
N LEU A 134 -1.31 -9.02 4.19
CA LEU A 134 -2.49 -8.24 4.59
C LEU A 134 -2.33 -7.60 5.97
N PRO A 135 -1.85 -8.30 7.02
CA PRO A 135 -1.64 -7.69 8.34
C PRO A 135 -0.58 -6.58 8.33
N VAL A 136 0.47 -6.74 7.53
CA VAL A 136 1.52 -5.73 7.33
C VAL A 136 0.91 -4.46 6.73
N LEU A 137 0.13 -4.60 5.68
CA LEU A 137 -0.50 -3.47 5.02
C LEU A 137 -1.59 -2.80 5.88
N GLN A 138 -2.30 -3.56 6.71
CA GLN A 138 -3.25 -3.00 7.68
C GLN A 138 -2.53 -2.12 8.72
N VAL A 139 -1.37 -2.56 9.22
CA VAL A 139 -0.52 -1.71 10.09
C VAL A 139 -0.07 -0.45 9.36
N TRP A 140 0.32 -0.57 8.09
CA TRP A 140 0.69 0.58 7.27
C TRP A 140 -0.47 1.59 7.12
N SER A 141 -1.66 1.13 6.74
CA SER A 141 -2.85 1.97 6.59
C SER A 141 -3.25 2.65 7.90
N ILE A 142 -3.21 1.92 9.03
CA ILE A 142 -3.52 2.48 10.35
C ILE A 142 -2.47 3.51 10.76
N SER A 143 -1.19 3.26 10.48
CA SER A 143 -0.12 4.21 10.84
C SER A 143 -0.28 5.54 10.08
N LEU A 144 -0.71 5.50 8.82
CA LEU A 144 -1.06 6.71 8.07
C LEU A 144 -2.24 7.43 8.72
N TRP A 145 -3.30 6.70 9.05
CA TRP A 145 -4.47 7.26 9.71
C TRP A 145 -4.14 7.94 11.04
N GLU A 146 -3.43 7.25 11.94
CA GLU A 146 -3.02 7.81 13.24
C GLU A 146 -2.20 9.10 13.07
N TYR A 147 -1.33 9.14 12.05
CA TYR A 147 -0.54 10.33 11.77
C TYR A 147 -1.42 11.49 11.31
N PHE A 148 -2.34 11.25 10.40
CA PHE A 148 -3.24 12.29 9.89
C PHE A 148 -4.28 12.73 10.92
N ASP A 149 -4.77 11.85 11.79
CA ASP A 149 -5.64 12.23 12.92
C ASP A 149 -4.96 13.24 13.84
N GLN A 150 -3.65 13.07 14.09
CA GLN A 150 -2.87 13.97 14.95
C GLN A 150 -2.43 15.26 14.27
N HIS A 151 -2.18 15.25 12.96
CA HIS A 151 -1.56 16.37 12.23
C HIS A 151 -2.52 17.08 11.26
N GLY A 152 -3.73 16.56 11.09
CA GLY A 152 -4.73 17.00 10.14
C GLY A 152 -4.47 16.48 8.72
N LEU A 153 -5.45 15.80 8.14
CA LEU A 153 -5.82 16.02 6.75
C LEU A 153 -6.68 17.28 6.70
N ASP A 154 -6.65 18.04 5.61
CA ASP A 154 -7.55 19.19 5.41
C ASP A 154 -8.98 18.86 5.92
N GLU A 155 -9.60 19.75 6.71
CA GLU A 155 -10.87 19.46 7.42
C GLU A 155 -11.91 18.83 6.47
N PHE A 156 -12.24 17.56 6.71
CA PHE A 156 -13.21 16.81 5.92
C PHE A 156 -14.43 16.47 6.75
N GLU A 157 -15.60 16.96 6.34
CA GLU A 157 -16.88 16.52 6.89
C GLU A 157 -17.36 15.28 6.13
N MET A 158 -17.54 14.16 6.84
CA MET A 158 -18.20 13.01 6.23
C MET A 158 -19.64 13.40 5.81
N PRO A 159 -20.08 13.03 4.59
CA PRO A 159 -21.40 13.42 4.06
C PRO A 159 -22.60 12.74 4.77
N GLY A 160 -22.42 12.20 5.97
CA GLY A 160 -23.44 11.46 6.73
C GLY A 160 -23.55 9.98 6.33
N ASP A 161 -24.59 9.31 6.83
CA ASP A 161 -24.84 7.88 6.57
C ASP A 161 -25.45 7.65 5.18
N LEU A 162 -24.60 7.32 4.20
CA LEU A 162 -25.02 6.97 2.84
C LEU A 162 -25.88 5.69 2.80
N SER A 163 -25.65 4.73 3.71
CA SER A 163 -26.44 3.49 3.77
C SER A 163 -27.88 3.80 4.20
N GLY A 164 -28.05 4.68 5.19
CA GLY A 164 -29.35 5.19 5.62
C GLY A 164 -30.11 5.95 4.53
N ALA A 165 -29.40 6.69 3.68
CA ALA A 165 -30.00 7.39 2.54
C ALA A 165 -30.51 6.43 1.44
N LEU A 166 -29.86 5.27 1.28
CA LEU A 166 -30.26 4.23 0.33
C LEU A 166 -31.34 3.28 0.89
N ALA A 167 -31.55 3.28 2.21
CA ALA A 167 -32.52 2.43 2.90
C ALA A 167 -34.01 2.84 2.70
N THR A 168 -34.34 3.59 1.64
CA THR A 168 -35.75 3.91 1.31
C THR A 168 -36.57 2.63 1.17
N LYS A 169 -37.53 2.51 2.11
CA LYS A 169 -38.47 1.41 2.30
C LYS A 169 -39.07 0.91 0.99
N VAL A 170 -38.91 -0.38 0.72
CA VAL A 170 -39.81 -1.14 -0.14
C VAL A 170 -41.23 -0.90 0.38
N LYS A 171 -42.05 -0.17 -0.39
CA LYS A 171 -43.48 -0.02 -0.13
C LYS A 171 -44.21 -1.28 -0.55
#